data_AF-A0A090WFX8-F1
#
_entry.id   AF-A0A090WFX8-F1
#
_cell.length_a   1.000
_cell.length_b   1.000
_cell.length_c   1.000
_cell.angle_alpha   90.00
_cell.angle_beta   90.00
_cell.angle_gamma   90.00
#
_symmetry.space_group_name_H-M   'P 1'
#
loop_
_entity.id
_entity.type
_entity.pdbx_description
1 polymer ?
#
loop_
_entity_poly.entity_id
_entity_poly.type
_entity_poly.pdbx_seq_one_letter_code
_entity_poly.pdbx_strand_id
1 'polypeptide(L)'
;MEPRHLGVVAVIVKSFARIHETNLKKQGMLGLTFANEADYDLIQEDDTFNFVDLANFTPDVPLTIEITHADGSKDTIKANHTYNAAQIEWFHKGSALNKIKEDNAA
;
A
#
# COMPACT_ATOMS: atom_id res chain seq x y z
N MET A 1 -3.82 -14.98 -1.68
CA MET A 1 -4.61 -14.35 -2.78
C MET A 1 -5.97 -13.86 -2.31
N GLU A 2 -6.47 -14.35 -1.18
CA GLU A 2 -7.82 -14.02 -0.67
C GLU A 2 -8.07 -12.51 -0.45
N PRO A 3 -7.14 -11.69 0.12
CA PRO A 3 -7.45 -10.29 0.37
C PRO A 3 -7.73 -9.49 -0.91
N ARG A 4 -6.91 -9.65 -1.96
CA ARG A 4 -7.12 -8.99 -3.25
C ARG A 4 -8.44 -9.43 -3.89
N HIS A 5 -8.76 -10.72 -3.82
CA HIS A 5 -10.01 -11.24 -4.37
C HIS A 5 -11.24 -10.64 -3.68
N LEU A 6 -11.12 -10.31 -2.39
CA LEU A 6 -12.14 -9.63 -1.59
C LEU A 6 -12.14 -8.10 -1.73
N GLY A 7 -11.32 -7.54 -2.63
CA GLY A 7 -11.28 -6.10 -2.90
C GLY A 7 -10.32 -5.29 -2.02
N VAL A 8 -9.49 -5.94 -1.19
CA VAL A 8 -8.47 -5.24 -0.40
C VAL A 8 -7.38 -4.70 -1.34
N VAL A 9 -7.13 -3.39 -1.26
CA VAL A 9 -6.14 -2.69 -2.10
C VAL A 9 -4.83 -2.36 -1.37
N ALA A 10 -4.89 -2.17 -0.04
CA ALA A 10 -3.75 -1.83 0.79
C ALA A 10 -3.81 -2.54 2.14
N VAL A 11 -2.64 -2.83 2.70
CA VAL A 11 -2.45 -3.32 4.07
C VAL A 11 -1.42 -2.41 4.74
N ILE A 12 -1.83 -1.75 5.83
CA ILE A 12 -1.01 -0.83 6.61
C ILE A 12 -0.83 -1.43 8.00
N VAL A 13 0.42 -1.63 8.43
CA VAL A 13 0.74 -2.33 9.69
C VAL A 13 1.91 -1.68 10.41
N LYS A 14 2.15 -2.01 11.67
CA LYS A 14 3.39 -1.60 12.36
C LYS A 14 4.62 -2.30 11.78
N SER A 15 4.49 -3.59 11.46
CA SER A 15 5.55 -4.38 10.84
C SER A 15 5.02 -5.58 10.04
N PHE A 16 5.82 -6.11 9.12
CA PHE A 16 5.51 -7.29 8.33
C PHE A 16 6.43 -8.47 8.64
N ALA A 17 5.87 -9.69 8.54
CA ALA A 17 6.68 -10.87 8.27
C ALA A 17 7.17 -10.85 6.81
N ARG A 18 8.47 -11.14 6.61
CA ARG A 18 9.18 -11.01 5.31
C ARG A 18 8.45 -11.65 4.12
N ILE A 19 7.94 -12.88 4.29
CA ILE A 19 7.27 -13.63 3.21
C ILE A 19 5.89 -13.03 2.90
N HIS A 20 5.17 -12.58 3.92
CA HIS A 20 3.83 -12.02 3.75
C HIS A 20 3.88 -10.73 2.93
N GLU A 21 4.78 -9.81 3.27
CA GLU A 21 4.96 -8.57 2.51
C GLU A 21 5.21 -8.85 1.02
N THR A 22 6.16 -9.73 0.72
CA THR A 22 6.52 -10.10 -0.67
C THR A 22 5.31 -10.64 -1.44
N ASN A 23 4.44 -11.43 -0.78
CA ASN A 23 3.26 -11.97 -1.42
C ASN A 23 2.23 -10.88 -1.75
N LEU A 24 2.02 -9.89 -0.89
CA LEU A 24 1.14 -8.75 -1.17
C LEU A 24 1.64 -7.97 -2.39
N LYS A 25 2.94 -7.67 -2.45
CA LYS A 25 3.57 -6.98 -3.60
C LYS A 25 3.37 -7.74 -4.92
N LYS A 26 3.60 -9.05 -4.91
CA LYS A 26 3.40 -9.90 -6.09
C LYS A 26 1.96 -9.90 -6.59
N GLN A 27 1.00 -9.70 -5.69
CA GLN A 27 -0.41 -9.56 -6.02
C GLN A 27 -0.81 -8.11 -6.33
N GLY A 28 0.14 -7.17 -6.48
CA GLY A 28 -0.16 -5.77 -6.83
C GLY A 28 -1.02 -5.05 -5.78
N MET A 29 -0.94 -5.45 -4.51
CA MET A 29 -1.50 -4.73 -3.38
C MET A 29 -0.43 -3.84 -2.75
N LEU A 30 -0.82 -2.74 -2.11
CA LEU A 30 0.09 -1.92 -1.31
C LEU A 30 0.34 -2.59 0.04
N GLY A 31 1.61 -2.72 0.41
CA GLY A 31 2.05 -3.27 1.69
C GLY A 31 2.91 -2.21 2.36
N LEU A 32 2.35 -1.54 3.35
CA LEU A 32 2.90 -0.32 3.93
C LEU A 32 3.07 -0.49 5.44
N THR A 33 4.07 0.20 5.99
CA THR A 33 4.24 0.30 7.44
C THR A 33 4.06 1.74 7.90
N PHE A 34 3.54 1.95 9.11
CA PHE A 34 3.53 3.29 9.69
C PHE A 34 4.96 3.83 9.80
N ALA A 35 5.17 5.11 9.48
CA ALA A 35 6.44 5.78 9.75
C ALA A 35 6.63 6.07 11.24
N ASN A 36 5.51 6.33 11.94
CA ASN A 36 5.43 6.41 13.39
C ASN A 36 4.38 5.40 13.88
N GLU A 37 4.78 4.39 14.65
CA GLU A 37 3.86 3.33 15.09
C GLU A 37 2.70 3.83 15.98
N ALA A 38 2.85 4.98 16.64
CA ALA A 38 1.79 5.59 17.44
C ALA A 38 0.65 6.15 16.57
N ASP A 39 0.89 6.39 15.29
CA ASP A 39 -0.16 6.84 14.34
C ASP A 39 -1.25 5.77 14.16
N TYR A 40 -0.96 4.51 14.49
CA TYR A 40 -1.97 3.46 14.54
C TYR A 40 -3.12 3.81 15.49
N ASP A 41 -2.82 4.49 16.59
CA ASP A 41 -3.81 4.81 17.62
C ASP A 41 -4.74 5.98 17.21
N LEU A 42 -4.45 6.65 16.09
CA LEU A 42 -5.32 7.67 15.49
C LEU A 42 -6.47 7.06 14.66
N ILE A 43 -6.32 5.80 14.22
CA ILE A 43 -7.24 5.15 13.29
C ILE A 43 -8.49 4.64 14.02
N GLN A 44 -9.65 4.94 13.46
CA GLN A 44 -10.96 4.48 13.90
C GLN A 44 -11.62 3.58 12.84
N GLU A 45 -12.60 2.77 13.24
CA GLU A 45 -13.21 1.74 12.39
C GLU A 45 -13.90 2.31 11.13
N ASP A 46 -14.53 3.49 11.26
CA ASP A 46 -15.31 4.12 10.19
C ASP A 46 -14.51 5.13 9.35
N ASP A 47 -13.18 5.14 9.52
CA ASP A 47 -12.32 6.08 8.80
C ASP A 47 -12.20 5.75 7.31
N THR A 48 -12.05 6.79 6.51
CA THR A 48 -11.68 6.66 5.09
C THR A 48 -10.24 7.11 4.87
N PHE A 49 -9.54 6.42 3.96
CA PHE A 49 -8.11 6.62 3.72
C PHE A 49 -7.88 7.13 2.30
N ASN A 50 -7.29 8.32 2.20
CA ASN A 50 -6.97 8.95 0.93
C ASN A 50 -5.44 8.95 0.73
N PHE A 51 -4.98 8.30 -0.33
CA PHE A 51 -3.57 8.39 -0.72
C PHE A 51 -3.35 9.67 -1.52
N VAL A 52 -2.63 10.63 -0.93
CA VAL A 52 -2.48 11.97 -1.51
C VAL A 52 -1.44 12.01 -2.63
N ASP A 53 -0.42 11.17 -2.55
CA ASP A 53 0.76 11.19 -3.42
C ASP A 53 1.04 9.85 -4.13
N LEU A 54 0.05 8.95 -4.20
CA LEU A 54 0.21 7.65 -4.87
C LEU A 54 0.60 7.75 -6.35
N ALA A 55 0.22 8.83 -7.03
CA ALA A 55 0.64 9.10 -8.40
C ALA A 55 2.17 9.29 -8.55
N ASN A 56 2.85 9.66 -7.47
CA ASN A 56 4.30 9.87 -7.41
C ASN A 56 5.01 8.71 -6.69
N PHE A 57 4.41 7.52 -6.66
CA PHE A 57 4.96 6.37 -5.96
C PHE A 57 6.32 5.94 -6.54
N THR A 58 7.39 6.16 -5.77
CA THR A 58 8.78 5.88 -6.17
C THR A 58 9.54 5.17 -5.04
N PRO A 59 10.64 4.46 -5.35
CA PRO A 59 11.46 3.82 -4.32
C PRO A 59 11.92 4.80 -3.23
N ASP A 60 12.01 4.32 -2.00
CA ASP A 60 12.54 5.05 -0.84
C ASP A 60 11.82 6.37 -0.46
N VAL A 61 10.65 6.66 -1.05
CA VAL A 61 9.83 7.84 -0.73
C VAL A 61 8.54 7.40 -0.05
N PRO A 62 8.34 7.72 1.25
CA PRO A 62 7.10 7.36 1.95
C PRO A 62 5.86 7.97 1.32
N LEU A 63 4.75 7.26 1.38
CA LEU A 63 3.43 7.74 0.94
C LEU A 63 2.75 8.56 2.05
N THR A 64 1.95 9.53 1.64
CA THR A 64 1.11 10.35 2.50
C THR A 64 -0.32 9.83 2.47
N ILE A 65 -0.87 9.56 3.65
CA ILE A 65 -2.24 9.08 3.80
C ILE A 65 -2.99 10.09 4.66
N GLU A 66 -4.04 10.67 4.10
CA GLU A 66 -5.02 11.47 4.84
C GLU A 66 -6.12 10.53 5.34
N ILE A 67 -6.36 10.55 6.65
CA ILE A 67 -7.41 9.81 7.33
C ILE A 67 -8.55 10.81 7.54
N THR A 68 -9.75 10.49 7.04
CA THR A 68 -10.95 11.31 7.29
C THR A 68 -11.88 10.54 8.22
N HIS A 69 -12.12 11.12 9.39
CA HIS A 69 -12.98 10.56 10.43
C HIS A 69 -14.47 10.82 10.16
N ALA A 70 -15.33 10.06 10.84
CA ALA A 70 -16.78 10.18 10.71
C ALA A 70 -17.33 11.57 11.10
N ASP A 71 -16.64 12.29 12.00
CA ASP A 71 -16.99 13.65 12.41
C ASP A 71 -16.47 14.75 11.44
N GLY A 72 -15.76 14.34 10.39
CA GLY A 72 -15.15 15.23 9.39
C GLY A 72 -13.79 15.80 9.78
N SER A 73 -13.28 15.50 10.98
CA SER A 73 -11.89 15.79 11.33
C SER A 73 -10.93 14.91 10.52
N LYS A 74 -9.66 15.32 10.47
CA LYS A 74 -8.66 14.67 9.63
C LYS A 74 -7.31 14.59 10.31
N ASP A 75 -6.67 13.44 10.13
CA ASP A 75 -5.26 13.23 10.44
C ASP A 75 -4.47 12.96 9.16
N THR A 76 -3.17 13.22 9.19
CA THR A 76 -2.26 12.91 8.07
C THR A 76 -1.05 12.17 8.59
N ILE A 77 -0.84 10.97 8.07
CA ILE A 77 0.23 10.07 8.48
C ILE A 77 1.18 9.82 7.30
N LYS A 78 2.39 9.38 7.64
CA LYS A 78 3.36 8.88 6.66
C LYS A 78 3.44 7.36 6.74
N ALA A 79 3.43 6.72 5.57
CA ALA A 79 3.52 5.28 5.43
C ALA A 79 4.78 4.89 4.62
N ASN A 80 5.67 4.15 5.27
CA ASN A 80 6.89 3.63 4.68
C ASN A 80 6.61 2.38 3.85
N HIS A 81 7.54 2.05 2.97
CA HIS A 81 7.49 0.84 2.15
C HIS A 81 8.89 0.41 1.68
N THR A 82 9.04 -0.84 1.24
CA THR A 82 10.32 -1.35 0.72
C THR A 82 10.23 -1.75 -0.76
N TYR A 83 9.38 -1.08 -1.53
CA TYR A 83 9.26 -1.32 -2.97
C TYR A 83 10.48 -0.78 -3.72
N ASN A 84 11.01 -1.60 -4.62
CA ASN A 84 11.91 -1.14 -5.67
C ASN A 84 11.13 -0.85 -6.97
N ALA A 85 11.81 -0.30 -7.98
CA ALA A 85 11.17 0.08 -9.25
C ALA A 85 10.41 -1.09 -9.92
N ALA A 86 10.97 -2.30 -9.94
CA ALA A 86 10.31 -3.47 -10.54
C ALA A 86 9.03 -3.89 -9.78
N GLN A 87 9.03 -3.76 -8.45
CA GLN A 87 7.86 -4.06 -7.63
C GLN A 87 6.76 -3.00 -7.78
N ILE A 88 7.14 -1.74 -8.01
CA ILE A 88 6.20 -0.66 -8.33
C ILE A 88 5.52 -0.93 -9.67
N GLU A 89 6.26 -1.42 -10.67
CA GLU A 89 5.68 -1.88 -11.93
C GLU A 89 4.67 -3.02 -11.74
N TRP A 90 4.91 -3.97 -10.83
CA TRP A 90 3.93 -5.00 -10.49
C TRP A 90 2.63 -4.41 -9.95
N PHE A 91 2.74 -3.37 -9.11
CA PHE A 91 1.58 -2.64 -8.60
C PHE A 91 0.82 -1.94 -9.74
N HIS A 92 1.50 -1.21 -10.63
CA HIS A 92 0.87 -0.53 -11.76
C HIS A 92 0.19 -1.48 -12.74
N LYS A 93 0.75 -2.68 -12.96
CA LYS A 93 0.12 -3.73 -13.78
C LYS A 93 -0.91 -4.55 -13.01
N GLY A 94 -1.10 -4.29 -11.73
CA GLY A 94 -2.03 -4.98 -10.84
C GLY A 94 -1.55 -6.36 -10.35
N SER A 95 -0.46 -6.91 -10.88
CA SER A 95 0.27 -8.04 -10.29
C SER A 95 1.59 -8.28 -11.02
N ALA A 96 2.49 -9.05 -10.39
CA ALA A 96 3.70 -9.53 -11.05
C ALA A 96 3.39 -10.42 -12.26
N LEU A 97 2.32 -11.23 -12.20
CA LEU A 97 1.90 -12.09 -13.32
C LEU A 97 1.43 -11.28 -14.51
N ASN A 98 0.70 -10.18 -14.28
CA ASN A 98 0.27 -9.29 -15.35
C ASN A 98 1.48 -8.62 -16.04
N LYS A 99 2.49 -8.21 -15.26
CA LYS A 99 3.74 -7.67 -15.82
C LYS A 99 4.48 -8.69 -16.68
N ILE A 100 4.63 -9.93 -16.18
CA ILE A 100 5.27 -11.03 -16.94
C ILE A 100 4.51 -11.34 -18.23
N LYS A 101 3.17 -11.32 -18.19
CA LYS A 101 2.34 -11.55 -19.37
C LYS A 101 2.57 -10.47 -20.44
N GLU A 102 2.71 -9.21 -20.03
CA GLU A 102 3.01 -8.09 -20.93
C GLU A 102 4.41 -8.23 -21.54
N ASP A 103 5.42 -8.53 -20.73
CA ASP A 103 6.81 -8.67 -21.18
C ASP A 103 7.00 -9.79 -22.20
N ASN A 104 6.24 -10.88 -22.07
CA ASN A 104 6.29 -12.02 -23.00
C ASN A 104 5.45 -11.80 -24.27
N ALA A 105 4.60 -10.77 -24.30
CA ALA A 105 3.80 -10.42 -25.47
C ALA A 105 4.49 -9.37 -26.37
N ALA A 106 5.58 -8.78 -25.88
CA ALA A 106 6.47 -7.86 -26.62
C ALA A 106 7.56 -8.64 -27.36
#